data_AF-A0A1V5N1V7-F1
#
_entry.id   AF-A0A1V5N1V7-F1
#
_cell.length_a   1.000
_cell.length_b   1.000
_cell.length_c   1.000
_cell.angle_alpha   90.00
_cell.angle_beta   90.00
_cell.angle_gamma   90.00
#
_symmetry.space_group_name_H-M   'P 1'
#
loop_
_entity.id
_entity.type
_entity.pdbx_description
1 polymer ?
#
loop_
_entity_poly.entity_id
_entity_poly.type
_entity_poly.pdbx_seq_one_letter_code
_entity_poly.pdbx_strand_id
1 'polypeptide(L)'
;MDKSREDKLQRVLDYHLRLDDEGERRETDALLEKDAEVRQLSESVRKMLRPLASWAAETPPDYLMERTLRLIEHHDQTRRLEESTRESAGGGQAGDLGKGRGRWILGNLRDFVAVAATIMLVVMVSRPGLDKARQLSNKLNCASQMRQVGVGLSEYALDNDGSLPYVAHQPGAKWWNVGSQDDVNSSNTRNVFLLVKNGYVPAKVFLCPGEGGHTKIKIILTPEELGMMRDFASPEQINYSFRLLFDKNLLPLDALNNTVMMTDKNPLFEDLERKRQEESLTLTEQLLQANSPNHQNRGQNVLFNDGHVEFMTDRYLQMSRDDIFTIESATRYQGNELPASQQDVFVAP
;
A
#
# COMPACT_ATOMS: atom_id res chain seq x y z
N MET A 1 3.63 -36.42 4.31
CA MET A 1 3.13 -36.17 5.67
C MET A 1 1.68 -36.63 5.69
N ASP A 2 1.26 -37.41 6.67
CA ASP A 2 -0.11 -37.97 6.71
C ASP A 2 -1.12 -36.85 7.01
N LYS A 3 -2.13 -36.69 6.15
CA LYS A 3 -3.14 -35.63 6.22
C LYS A 3 -3.87 -35.62 7.58
N SER A 4 -4.02 -36.80 8.20
CA SER A 4 -4.63 -36.94 9.53
C SER A 4 -3.84 -36.24 10.64
N ARG A 5 -2.51 -36.21 10.54
CA ARG A 5 -1.64 -35.58 11.57
C ARG A 5 -1.63 -34.06 11.47
N GLU A 6 -1.74 -33.54 10.25
CA GLU A 6 -1.83 -32.09 10.00
C GLU A 6 -3.14 -31.52 10.56
N ASP A 7 -4.26 -32.23 10.36
CA ASP A 7 -5.57 -31.85 10.91
C ASP A 7 -5.56 -31.84 12.46
N LYS A 8 -4.91 -32.84 13.08
CA LYS A 8 -4.73 -32.89 14.55
C LYS A 8 -3.86 -31.73 15.06
N LEU A 9 -2.83 -31.35 14.30
CA LEU A 9 -1.96 -30.22 14.64
C LEU A 9 -2.69 -28.89 14.59
N GLN A 10 -3.44 -28.66 13.52
CA GLN A 10 -4.22 -27.45 13.36
C GLN A 10 -5.21 -27.29 14.53
N ARG A 11 -5.96 -28.35 14.85
CA ARG A 11 -6.93 -28.33 15.95
C ARG A 11 -6.30 -28.07 17.33
N VAL A 12 -5.12 -28.63 17.61
CA VAL A 12 -4.38 -28.37 18.86
C VAL A 12 -3.88 -26.92 18.93
N LEU A 13 -3.44 -26.35 17.81
CA LEU A 13 -3.02 -24.95 17.75
C LEU A 13 -4.20 -24.00 18.00
N ASP A 14 -5.33 -24.25 17.34
CA ASP A 14 -6.54 -23.44 17.51
C ASP A 14 -7.03 -23.48 18.97
N TYR A 15 -6.97 -24.65 19.62
CA TYR A 15 -7.27 -24.81 21.04
C TYR A 15 -6.36 -24.01 21.98
N HIS A 16 -5.04 -23.99 21.74
CA HIS A 16 -4.10 -23.24 22.60
C HIS A 16 -4.15 -21.73 22.35
N LEU A 17 -4.49 -21.31 21.13
CA LEU A 17 -4.60 -19.90 20.72
C LEU A 17 -6.00 -19.31 20.93
N ARG A 18 -6.97 -20.12 21.38
CA ARG A 18 -8.39 -19.74 21.56
C ARG A 18 -9.05 -19.24 20.27
N LEU A 19 -8.77 -19.92 19.17
CA LEU A 19 -9.40 -19.68 17.87
C LEU A 19 -10.58 -20.64 17.60
N ASP A 20 -10.89 -21.51 18.57
CA ASP A 20 -11.93 -22.52 18.55
C ASP A 20 -13.27 -22.03 19.14
N ASP A 21 -14.39 -22.55 18.64
CA ASP A 21 -15.70 -22.33 19.25
C ASP A 21 -15.99 -23.27 20.45
N GLU A 22 -17.10 -23.06 21.16
CA GLU A 22 -17.45 -23.90 22.33
C GLU A 22 -17.64 -25.39 22.00
N GLY A 23 -18.10 -25.71 20.78
CA GLY A 23 -18.29 -27.08 20.33
C GLY A 23 -16.96 -27.75 19.99
N GLU A 24 -16.13 -27.08 19.20
CA GLU A 24 -14.78 -27.51 18.82
C GLU A 24 -13.87 -27.69 20.04
N ARG A 25 -14.01 -26.82 21.03
CA ARG A 25 -13.29 -26.92 22.30
C ARG A 25 -13.63 -28.19 23.06
N ARG A 26 -14.92 -28.51 23.20
CA ARG A 26 -15.39 -29.75 23.87
C ARG A 26 -14.92 -31.00 23.13
N GLU A 27 -14.92 -30.97 21.80
CA GLU A 27 -14.39 -32.07 21.00
C GLU A 27 -12.88 -32.25 21.20
N THR A 28 -12.14 -31.15 21.27
CA THR A 28 -10.69 -31.18 21.50
C THR A 28 -10.35 -31.63 22.92
N ASP A 29 -11.13 -31.22 23.93
CA ASP A 29 -11.02 -31.73 25.30
C ASP A 29 -11.24 -33.26 25.34
N ALA A 30 -12.26 -33.76 24.65
CA ALA A 30 -12.51 -35.20 24.56
C ALA A 30 -11.40 -35.95 23.81
N LEU A 31 -10.76 -35.34 22.81
CA LEU A 31 -9.60 -35.90 22.11
C LEU A 31 -8.35 -35.90 22.98
N LEU A 32 -8.13 -34.86 23.79
CA LEU A 32 -7.03 -34.80 24.75
C LEU A 32 -7.14 -35.89 25.82
N GLU A 33 -8.33 -36.34 26.18
CA GLU A 33 -8.49 -37.47 27.11
C GLU A 33 -8.16 -38.82 26.46
N LYS A 34 -8.49 -39.00 25.18
CA LYS A 34 -8.52 -40.31 24.52
C LYS A 34 -7.32 -40.58 23.61
N ASP A 35 -6.77 -39.56 22.96
CA ASP A 35 -5.72 -39.69 21.95
C ASP A 35 -4.36 -39.29 22.54
N ALA A 36 -3.42 -40.24 22.54
CA ALA A 36 -2.06 -40.02 23.05
C ALA A 36 -1.23 -39.07 22.16
N GLU A 37 -1.48 -39.07 20.85
CA GLU A 37 -0.78 -38.21 19.89
C GLU A 37 -1.21 -36.75 20.07
N VAL A 38 -2.51 -36.50 20.24
CA VAL A 38 -3.06 -35.16 20.50
C VAL A 38 -2.53 -34.60 21.83
N ARG A 39 -2.42 -35.45 22.87
CA ARG A 39 -1.80 -35.06 24.15
C ARG A 39 -0.34 -34.64 23.98
N GLN A 40 0.46 -35.46 23.32
CA GLN A 40 1.89 -35.17 23.12
C GLN A 40 2.09 -33.87 22.32
N LEU A 41 1.23 -33.63 21.33
CA LEU A 41 1.27 -32.41 20.53
C LEU A 41 0.87 -31.18 21.34
N SER A 42 -0.18 -31.30 22.15
CA SER A 42 -0.63 -30.25 23.07
C SER A 42 0.44 -29.87 24.09
N GLU A 43 1.15 -30.85 24.65
CA GLU A 43 2.30 -30.60 25.55
C GLU A 43 3.45 -29.89 24.82
N SER A 44 3.72 -30.28 23.58
CA SER A 44 4.77 -29.66 22.75
C SER A 44 4.47 -28.20 22.45
N VAL A 45 3.24 -27.89 22.04
CA VAL A 45 2.75 -26.52 21.81
C VAL A 45 2.81 -25.71 23.10
N ARG A 46 2.31 -26.25 24.21
CA ARG A 46 2.38 -25.59 25.52
C ARG A 46 3.81 -25.26 25.94
N LYS A 47 4.76 -26.15 25.69
CA LYS A 47 6.18 -25.93 25.97
C LYS A 47 6.77 -24.83 25.09
N MET A 48 6.39 -24.77 23.81
CA MET A 48 6.82 -23.73 22.87
C MET A 48 6.26 -22.34 23.22
N LEU A 49 5.03 -22.27 23.72
CA LEU A 49 4.38 -21.00 24.09
C LEU A 49 4.82 -20.49 25.46
N ARG A 50 5.39 -21.34 26.32
CA ARG A 50 5.81 -20.99 27.68
C ARG A 50 6.69 -19.72 27.78
N PRO A 51 7.66 -19.46 26.88
CA PRO A 51 8.46 -18.24 26.93
C PRO A 51 7.65 -16.96 26.72
N LEU A 52 6.56 -17.00 25.93
CA LEU A 52 5.71 -15.83 25.69
C LEU A 52 4.99 -15.37 26.96
N ALA A 53 4.79 -16.26 27.93
CA ALA A 53 4.21 -15.88 29.22
C ALA A 53 5.14 -14.96 30.05
N SER A 54 6.44 -14.91 29.73
CA SER A 54 7.40 -14.00 30.36
C SER A 54 7.54 -12.67 29.61
N TRP A 55 6.82 -12.49 28.50
CA TRP A 55 6.80 -11.23 27.78
C TRP A 55 6.12 -10.17 28.65
N ALA A 56 6.89 -9.17 29.07
CA ALA A 56 6.35 -8.04 29.84
C ALA A 56 5.43 -7.23 28.92
N ALA A 57 4.12 -7.36 29.13
CA ALA A 57 3.16 -6.47 28.49
C ALA A 57 3.38 -5.06 29.05
N GLU A 58 3.53 -4.09 28.15
CA GLU A 58 3.64 -2.68 28.51
C GLU A 58 2.36 -2.26 29.24
N THR A 59 2.49 -1.49 30.31
CA THR A 59 1.33 -1.01 31.07
C THR A 59 0.41 -0.23 30.12
N PRO A 60 -0.85 -0.67 29.95
CA PRO A 60 -1.75 0.00 29.03
C PRO A 60 -1.98 1.45 29.52
N PRO A 61 -2.10 2.42 28.61
CA PRO A 61 -2.37 3.80 28.98
C PRO A 61 -3.64 3.91 29.85
N ASP A 62 -3.63 4.78 30.86
CA ASP A 62 -4.71 4.89 31.86
C ASP A 62 -6.10 5.14 31.24
N TYR A 63 -6.16 5.81 30.10
CA TYR A 63 -7.41 6.10 29.38
C TYR A 63 -7.97 4.90 28.62
N LEU A 64 -7.21 3.82 28.43
CA LEU A 64 -7.61 2.68 27.58
C LEU A 64 -8.73 1.86 28.21
N MET A 65 -8.68 1.69 29.54
CA MET A 65 -9.75 1.02 30.28
C MET A 65 -11.04 1.85 30.24
N GLU A 66 -10.95 3.14 30.50
CA GLU A 66 -12.12 4.04 30.46
C GLU A 66 -12.73 4.12 29.06
N ARG A 67 -11.89 4.20 28.01
CA ARG A 67 -12.34 4.19 26.62
C ARG A 67 -13.02 2.87 26.24
N THR A 68 -12.48 1.74 26.69
CA THR A 68 -13.07 0.41 26.45
C THR A 68 -14.41 0.26 27.15
N LEU A 69 -14.51 0.70 28.41
CA LEU A 69 -15.77 0.69 29.17
C LEU A 69 -16.84 1.58 28.53
N ARG A 70 -16.47 2.79 28.08
CA ARG A 70 -17.39 3.67 27.32
C ARG A 70 -17.85 3.03 26.01
N LEU A 71 -16.98 2.31 25.33
CA LEU A 71 -17.31 1.56 24.10
C LEU A 71 -18.32 0.43 24.39
N ILE A 72 -18.12 -0.33 25.47
CA ILE A 72 -19.03 -1.41 25.89
C ILE A 72 -20.38 -0.82 26.32
N GLU A 73 -20.38 0.26 27.11
CA GLU A 73 -21.60 0.91 27.57
C GLU A 73 -22.41 1.47 26.40
N HIS A 74 -21.74 2.11 25.43
CA HIS A 74 -22.38 2.55 24.20
C HIS A 74 -22.97 1.37 23.41
N HIS A 75 -22.26 0.23 23.35
CA HIS A 75 -22.74 -0.98 22.68
C HIS A 75 -23.98 -1.58 23.36
N ASP A 76 -23.98 -1.67 24.68
CA ASP A 76 -25.11 -2.15 25.49
C ASP A 76 -26.31 -1.20 25.41
N GLN A 77 -26.08 0.12 25.40
CA GLN A 77 -27.14 1.12 25.21
C GLN A 77 -27.79 0.96 23.83
N THR A 78 -27.00 0.79 22.76
CA THR A 78 -27.54 0.50 21.43
C THR A 78 -28.33 -0.80 21.39
N ARG A 79 -27.86 -1.86 22.05
CA ARG A 79 -28.59 -3.13 22.15
C ARG A 79 -29.93 -3.01 22.90
N ARG A 80 -29.95 -2.29 24.02
CA ARG A 80 -31.18 -2.05 24.80
C ARG A 80 -32.18 -1.19 24.02
N LEU A 81 -31.70 -0.21 23.25
CA LEU A 81 -32.53 0.56 22.32
C LEU A 81 -33.13 -0.32 21.22
N GLU A 82 -32.34 -1.22 20.62
CA GLU A 82 -32.83 -2.20 19.64
C GLU A 82 -33.85 -3.18 20.24
N GLU A 83 -33.65 -3.64 21.48
CA GLU A 83 -34.58 -4.52 22.21
C GLU A 83 -35.90 -3.79 22.54
N SER A 84 -35.85 -2.54 23.01
CA SER A 84 -37.06 -1.73 23.25
C SER A 84 -37.84 -1.39 21.96
N THR A 85 -37.13 -1.25 20.83
CA THR A 85 -37.73 -1.03 19.50
C THR A 85 -38.39 -2.32 18.98
N ARG A 86 -37.82 -3.49 19.31
CA ARG A 86 -38.42 -4.80 19.01
C ARG A 86 -39.66 -5.09 19.85
N GLU A 87 -39.68 -4.73 21.13
CA GLU A 87 -40.85 -4.87 21.99
C GLU A 87 -42.02 -3.96 21.55
N SER A 88 -41.71 -2.74 21.09
CA SER A 88 -42.71 -1.81 20.55
C SER A 88 -43.30 -2.26 19.19
N ALA A 89 -42.57 -3.10 18.44
CA ALA A 89 -43.03 -3.68 17.17
C ALA A 89 -43.84 -4.98 17.33
N GLY A 90 -43.95 -5.53 18.55
CA GLY A 90 -44.55 -6.84 18.85
C GLY A 90 -46.06 -6.85 19.17
N GLY A 91 -46.78 -5.76 18.95
CA GLY A 91 -48.21 -5.62 19.30
C GLY A 91 -49.22 -6.33 18.37
N GLY A 92 -48.81 -7.37 17.63
CA GLY A 92 -49.67 -8.13 16.71
C GLY A 92 -49.98 -9.52 17.24
N GLN A 93 -51.24 -9.78 17.57
CA GLN A 93 -51.75 -11.07 18.07
C GLN A 93 -51.29 -12.26 17.21
N ALA A 94 -50.50 -13.16 17.81
CA ALA A 94 -50.16 -14.46 17.22
C ALA A 94 -51.26 -15.47 17.55
N GLY A 95 -52.14 -15.70 16.58
CA GLY A 95 -53.02 -16.87 16.57
C GLY A 95 -52.25 -18.14 16.20
N ASP A 96 -52.40 -19.14 17.07
CA ASP A 96 -52.37 -20.59 16.83
C ASP A 96 -51.17 -21.23 16.09
N LEU A 97 -50.37 -21.95 16.86
CA LEU A 97 -49.21 -22.74 16.43
C LEU A 97 -49.66 -24.09 15.86
N GLY A 98 -49.91 -24.12 14.55
CA GLY A 98 -50.02 -25.34 13.76
C GLY A 98 -48.66 -25.85 13.29
N LYS A 99 -48.25 -27.01 13.81
CA LYS A 99 -47.10 -27.83 13.37
C LYS A 99 -47.03 -27.96 11.83
N GLY A 100 -45.93 -27.55 11.23
CA GLY A 100 -45.67 -27.77 9.81
C GLY A 100 -44.18 -27.68 9.46
N ARG A 101 -43.56 -28.84 9.28
CA ARG A 101 -42.19 -29.03 8.78
C ARG A 101 -41.95 -28.24 7.48
N GLY A 102 -40.81 -27.56 7.41
CA GLY A 102 -40.02 -27.39 6.18
C GLY A 102 -40.68 -26.66 5.01
N ARG A 103 -40.65 -25.32 5.02
CA ARG A 103 -40.63 -24.55 3.78
C ARG A 103 -39.68 -23.36 3.93
N TRP A 104 -38.51 -23.49 3.29
CA TRP A 104 -37.48 -22.47 3.13
C TRP A 104 -38.04 -21.15 2.58
N ILE A 105 -37.93 -20.06 3.34
CA ILE A 105 -37.48 -18.67 3.04
C ILE A 105 -37.94 -17.97 1.71
N LEU A 106 -38.80 -18.52 0.87
CA LEU A 106 -39.15 -17.91 -0.45
C LEU A 106 -40.67 -17.88 -0.73
N GLY A 107 -41.50 -17.63 0.29
CA GLY A 107 -42.94 -17.48 0.12
C GLY A 107 -43.44 -16.03 0.06
N ASN A 108 -42.83 -15.13 0.85
CA ASN A 108 -43.33 -13.77 1.04
C ASN A 108 -42.34 -12.74 0.50
N LEU A 109 -42.77 -11.91 -0.45
CA LEU A 109 -42.01 -10.78 -0.98
C LEU A 109 -41.52 -9.84 0.15
N ARG A 110 -42.29 -9.72 1.23
CA ARG A 110 -41.94 -8.88 2.39
C ARG A 110 -40.70 -9.39 3.15
N ASP A 111 -40.61 -10.70 3.40
CA ASP A 111 -39.48 -11.28 4.13
C ASP A 111 -38.19 -11.23 3.29
N PHE A 112 -38.31 -11.46 1.98
CA PHE A 112 -37.20 -11.28 1.04
C PHE A 112 -36.69 -9.83 1.02
N VAL A 113 -37.62 -8.85 0.97
CA VAL A 113 -37.27 -7.42 0.99
C VAL A 113 -36.60 -7.03 2.32
N ALA A 114 -37.06 -7.55 3.46
CA ALA A 114 -36.45 -7.27 4.76
C ALA A 114 -35.00 -7.79 4.86
N VAL A 115 -34.74 -9.01 4.36
CA VAL A 115 -33.38 -9.58 4.32
C VAL A 115 -32.50 -8.79 3.36
N ALA A 116 -32.98 -8.47 2.15
CA ALA A 116 -32.24 -7.69 1.17
C ALA A 116 -31.90 -6.27 1.70
N ALA A 117 -32.84 -5.62 2.39
CA ALA A 117 -32.62 -4.31 3.01
C ALA A 117 -31.53 -4.37 4.11
N THR A 118 -31.56 -5.40 4.95
CA THR A 118 -30.56 -5.60 6.00
C THR A 118 -29.17 -5.83 5.41
N ILE A 119 -29.06 -6.68 4.37
CA ILE A 119 -27.79 -6.92 3.66
C ILE A 119 -27.28 -5.61 3.02
N MET A 120 -28.15 -4.84 2.38
CA MET A 120 -27.77 -3.53 1.81
C MET A 120 -27.20 -2.58 2.87
N LEU A 121 -27.85 -2.49 4.04
CA LEU A 121 -27.37 -1.64 5.13
C LEU A 121 -25.98 -2.07 5.62
N VAL A 122 -25.76 -3.36 5.83
CA VAL A 122 -24.45 -3.90 6.25
C VAL A 122 -23.37 -3.58 5.20
N VAL A 123 -23.66 -3.80 3.91
CA VAL A 123 -22.71 -3.52 2.83
C VAL A 123 -22.42 -2.01 2.72
N MET A 124 -23.43 -1.15 2.85
CA MET A 124 -23.27 0.30 2.80
C MET A 124 -22.39 0.83 3.94
N VAL A 125 -22.58 0.33 5.16
CA VAL A 125 -21.79 0.74 6.33
C VAL A 125 -20.37 0.18 6.28
N SER A 126 -20.18 -1.03 5.75
CA SER A 126 -18.87 -1.70 5.74
C SER A 126 -17.89 -1.16 4.67
N ARG A 127 -18.41 -0.69 3.52
CA ARG A 127 -17.58 -0.16 2.42
C ARG A 127 -16.62 0.97 2.81
N PRO A 128 -17.03 2.07 3.48
CA PRO A 128 -16.10 3.15 3.80
C PRO A 128 -14.94 2.71 4.71
N GLY A 129 -15.18 1.73 5.59
CA GLY A 129 -14.13 1.12 6.41
C GLY A 129 -13.13 0.33 5.55
N LEU A 130 -13.64 -0.50 4.64
CA LEU A 130 -12.81 -1.30 3.74
C LEU A 130 -11.99 -0.43 2.77
N ASP A 131 -12.58 0.65 2.25
CA ASP A 131 -11.90 1.56 1.33
C ASP A 131 -10.77 2.33 2.03
N LYS A 132 -10.99 2.81 3.26
CA LYS A 132 -9.92 3.40 4.08
C LYS A 132 -8.80 2.41 4.38
N ALA A 133 -9.15 1.17 4.75
CA ALA A 133 -8.17 0.12 5.02
C ALA A 133 -7.33 -0.21 3.77
N ARG A 134 -7.96 -0.31 2.60
CA ARG A 134 -7.27 -0.52 1.31
C ARG A 134 -6.34 0.64 0.98
N GLN A 135 -6.80 1.88 1.16
CA GLN A 135 -5.97 3.07 0.91
C GLN A 135 -4.75 3.11 1.82
N LEU A 136 -4.91 2.79 3.11
CA LEU A 136 -3.79 2.69 4.05
C LEU A 136 -2.82 1.57 3.64
N SER A 137 -3.34 0.39 3.28
CA SER A 137 -2.55 -0.73 2.78
C SER A 137 -1.75 -0.35 1.53
N ASN A 138 -2.38 0.29 0.54
CA ASN A 138 -1.73 0.75 -0.67
C ASN A 138 -0.63 1.78 -0.39
N LYS A 139 -0.89 2.73 0.51
CA LYS A 139 0.12 3.71 0.97
C LYS A 139 1.34 3.02 1.60
N LEU A 140 1.12 2.05 2.50
CA LEU A 140 2.19 1.31 3.16
C LEU A 140 2.98 0.43 2.19
N ASN A 141 2.29 -0.24 1.27
CA ASN A 141 2.92 -1.05 0.22
C ASN A 141 3.77 -0.18 -0.71
N CYS A 142 3.25 0.97 -1.15
CA CYS A 142 4.01 1.95 -1.93
C CYS A 142 5.28 2.38 -1.18
N ALA A 143 5.16 2.77 0.09
CA ALA A 143 6.32 3.14 0.91
C ALA A 143 7.34 1.98 1.05
N SER A 144 6.87 0.73 1.15
CA SER A 144 7.74 -0.47 1.18
C SER A 144 8.47 -0.71 -0.15
N GLN A 145 7.81 -0.46 -1.29
CA GLN A 145 8.44 -0.53 -2.61
C GLN A 145 9.52 0.55 -2.75
N MET A 146 9.25 1.79 -2.34
CA MET A 146 10.24 2.87 -2.35
C MET A 146 11.44 2.57 -1.46
N ARG A 147 11.23 1.96 -0.28
CA ARG A 147 12.35 1.51 0.58
C ARG A 147 13.22 0.47 -0.12
N GLN A 148 12.62 -0.45 -0.88
CA GLN A 148 13.39 -1.41 -1.71
C GLN A 148 14.22 -0.68 -2.78
N VAL A 149 13.68 0.38 -3.40
CA VAL A 149 14.46 1.24 -4.31
C VAL A 149 15.61 1.93 -3.57
N GLY A 150 15.39 2.45 -2.35
CA GLY A 150 16.43 3.05 -1.52
C GLY A 150 17.57 2.08 -1.15
N VAL A 151 17.22 0.85 -0.81
CA VAL A 151 18.20 -0.24 -0.61
C VAL A 151 18.97 -0.50 -1.90
N GLY A 152 18.29 -0.65 -3.04
CA GLY A 152 18.94 -0.86 -4.33
C GLY A 152 19.85 0.30 -4.77
N LEU A 153 19.47 1.55 -4.46
CA LEU A 153 20.34 2.72 -4.66
C LEU A 153 21.62 2.62 -3.83
N SER A 154 21.49 2.19 -2.57
CA SER A 154 22.62 2.02 -1.67
C SER A 154 23.55 0.89 -2.14
N GLU A 155 22.98 -0.25 -2.55
CA GLU A 155 23.75 -1.38 -3.11
C GLU A 155 24.45 -1.00 -4.41
N TYR A 156 23.77 -0.30 -5.33
CA TYR A 156 24.38 0.20 -6.53
C TYR A 156 25.54 1.15 -6.22
N ALA A 157 25.34 2.09 -5.29
CA ALA A 157 26.40 3.04 -4.91
C ALA A 157 27.61 2.31 -4.31
N LEU A 158 27.40 1.28 -3.48
CA LEU A 158 28.49 0.46 -2.95
C LEU A 158 29.31 -0.22 -4.05
N ASP A 159 28.66 -0.69 -5.11
CA ASP A 159 29.32 -1.35 -6.24
C ASP A 159 29.93 -0.36 -7.26
N ASN A 160 29.61 0.93 -7.17
CA ASN A 160 29.99 1.97 -8.15
C ASN A 160 30.65 3.20 -7.50
N ASP A 161 31.53 2.99 -6.51
CA ASP A 161 32.34 4.02 -5.85
C ASP A 161 31.52 5.20 -5.27
N GLY A 162 30.35 4.89 -4.72
CA GLY A 162 29.41 5.87 -4.14
C GLY A 162 28.54 6.60 -5.18
N SER A 163 28.69 6.31 -6.47
CA SER A 163 27.97 6.98 -7.55
C SER A 163 26.50 6.60 -7.59
N LEU A 164 25.64 7.57 -7.90
CA LEU A 164 24.24 7.29 -8.21
C LEU A 164 24.10 6.63 -9.59
N PRO A 165 23.05 5.82 -9.81
CA PRO A 165 22.69 5.34 -11.14
C PRO A 165 22.47 6.53 -12.09
N TYR A 166 23.31 6.63 -13.11
CA TYR A 166 23.26 7.75 -14.04
C TYR A 166 23.61 7.32 -15.45
N VAL A 167 22.80 7.76 -16.40
CA VAL A 167 23.05 7.66 -17.83
C VAL A 167 23.21 9.08 -18.37
N ALA A 168 24.36 9.37 -18.98
CA ALA A 168 24.65 10.70 -19.50
C ALA A 168 23.53 11.21 -20.41
N HIS A 169 22.95 12.35 -20.02
CA HIS A 169 21.87 12.98 -20.76
C HIS A 169 22.45 13.87 -21.87
N GLN A 170 21.89 13.82 -23.08
CA GLN A 170 22.34 14.70 -24.16
C GLN A 170 21.87 16.14 -23.90
N PRO A 171 22.74 17.16 -24.00
CA PRO A 171 22.32 18.56 -23.85
C PRO A 171 21.14 18.89 -24.78
N GLY A 172 20.05 19.42 -24.20
CA GLY A 172 18.84 19.79 -24.93
C GLY A 172 17.89 18.64 -25.28
N ALA A 173 18.24 17.38 -24.98
CA ALA A 173 17.27 16.30 -25.06
C ALA A 173 16.13 16.52 -24.06
N LYS A 174 14.96 15.92 -24.34
CA LYS A 174 13.83 15.99 -23.41
C LYS A 174 14.03 14.88 -22.38
N TRP A 175 13.88 15.12 -21.08
CA TRP A 175 13.99 14.09 -20.03
C TRP A 175 12.69 13.31 -19.83
N TRP A 176 11.57 13.75 -20.41
CA TRP A 176 10.25 13.14 -20.21
C TRP A 176 9.85 12.09 -21.27
N ASN A 177 10.75 11.64 -22.16
CA ASN A 177 10.42 10.59 -23.14
C ASN A 177 10.54 9.20 -22.52
N VAL A 178 9.80 8.99 -21.42
CA VAL A 178 9.77 7.75 -20.65
C VAL A 178 9.53 6.55 -21.57
N GLY A 179 10.39 5.54 -21.43
CA GLY A 179 10.35 4.31 -22.18
C GLY A 179 10.97 4.37 -23.58
N SER A 180 11.56 5.51 -23.98
CA SER A 180 12.36 5.57 -25.21
C SER A 180 13.48 4.54 -25.16
N GLN A 181 13.65 3.79 -26.25
CA GLN A 181 14.73 2.82 -26.45
C GLN A 181 15.84 3.35 -27.37
N ASP A 182 15.82 4.65 -27.71
CA ASP A 182 16.77 5.29 -28.62
C ASP A 182 18.20 5.31 -28.06
N ASP A 183 19.21 5.45 -28.91
CA ASP A 183 20.61 5.53 -28.45
C ASP A 183 20.85 6.77 -27.58
N VAL A 184 20.16 7.88 -27.90
CA VAL A 184 20.23 9.13 -27.14
C VAL A 184 19.43 8.99 -25.85
N ASN A 185 20.04 9.30 -24.70
CA ASN A 185 19.29 9.41 -23.45
C ASN A 185 18.38 10.65 -23.48
N SER A 186 17.08 10.39 -23.54
CA SER A 186 16.00 11.38 -23.45
C SER A 186 14.94 10.95 -22.42
N SER A 187 15.34 10.22 -21.39
CA SER A 187 14.42 9.73 -20.39
C SER A 187 15.08 9.68 -19.02
N ASN A 188 14.49 10.38 -18.05
CA ASN A 188 14.98 10.37 -16.68
C ASN A 188 14.89 8.96 -16.05
N THR A 189 13.89 8.16 -16.44
CA THR A 189 13.73 6.79 -15.91
C THR A 189 14.88 5.86 -16.28
N ARG A 190 15.70 6.18 -17.28
CA ARG A 190 16.90 5.38 -17.62
C ARG A 190 17.88 5.28 -16.47
N ASN A 191 17.99 6.33 -15.65
CA ASN A 191 18.87 6.35 -14.49
C ASN A 191 18.47 5.22 -13.53
N VAL A 192 17.20 5.17 -13.13
CA VAL A 192 16.70 4.12 -12.22
C VAL A 192 16.52 2.78 -12.90
N PHE A 193 16.35 2.73 -14.22
CA PHE A 193 16.30 1.48 -14.96
C PHE A 193 17.61 0.68 -14.87
N LEU A 194 18.76 1.34 -14.62
CA LEU A 194 20.01 0.64 -14.31
C LEU A 194 19.89 -0.27 -13.07
N LEU A 195 19.10 0.12 -12.07
CA LEU A 195 18.85 -0.72 -10.89
C LEU A 195 18.12 -2.00 -11.26
N VAL A 196 17.17 -1.91 -12.19
CA VAL A 196 16.45 -3.07 -12.73
C VAL A 196 17.37 -3.92 -13.57
N LYS A 197 18.05 -3.29 -14.53
CA LYS A 197 18.92 -3.95 -15.51
C LYS A 197 20.04 -4.74 -14.85
N ASN A 198 20.61 -4.21 -13.78
CA ASN A 198 21.72 -4.83 -13.05
C ASN A 198 21.25 -5.74 -11.90
N GLY A 199 19.94 -5.91 -11.72
CA GLY A 199 19.38 -6.88 -10.77
C GLY A 199 19.31 -6.42 -9.31
N TYR A 200 19.58 -5.14 -9.02
CA TYR A 200 19.43 -4.58 -7.66
C TYR A 200 17.96 -4.52 -7.23
N VAL A 201 17.05 -4.26 -8.18
CA VAL A 201 15.63 -4.01 -7.88
C VAL A 201 14.72 -4.61 -8.95
N PRO A 202 13.66 -5.36 -8.61
CA PRO A 202 12.75 -5.89 -9.64
C PRO A 202 11.85 -4.79 -10.21
N ALA A 203 11.61 -4.77 -11.53
CA ALA A 203 10.80 -3.72 -12.19
C ALA A 203 9.43 -3.45 -11.55
N LYS A 204 8.79 -4.49 -10.99
CA LYS A 204 7.47 -4.38 -10.33
C LYS A 204 7.41 -3.42 -9.14
N VAL A 205 8.52 -3.11 -8.47
CA VAL A 205 8.49 -2.14 -7.37
C VAL A 205 8.41 -0.70 -7.87
N PHE A 206 8.53 -0.44 -9.17
CA PHE A 206 8.26 0.87 -9.77
C PHE A 206 6.76 1.08 -10.13
N LEU A 207 5.88 0.21 -9.61
CA LEU A 207 4.43 0.28 -9.78
C LEU A 207 3.70 0.44 -8.44
N CYS A 208 3.28 1.66 -8.14
CA CYS A 208 2.45 1.99 -7.00
C CYS A 208 1.10 1.26 -7.07
N PRO A 209 0.72 0.48 -6.03
CA PRO A 209 -0.56 -0.20 -5.98
C PRO A 209 -1.75 0.75 -5.72
N GLY A 210 -1.47 2.02 -5.40
CA GLY A 210 -2.48 3.05 -5.16
C GLY A 210 -3.13 3.59 -6.43
N GLU A 211 -2.40 3.64 -7.54
CA GLU A 211 -2.93 4.07 -8.84
C GLU A 211 -3.67 2.88 -9.49
N GLY A 212 -4.97 3.05 -9.74
CA GLY A 212 -5.80 1.99 -10.32
C GLY A 212 -5.35 1.65 -11.75
N GLY A 213 -5.24 0.36 -12.09
CA GLY A 213 -4.96 -0.11 -13.45
C GLY A 213 -3.71 -0.98 -13.59
N HIS A 214 -2.73 -0.81 -12.70
CA HIS A 214 -1.42 -1.48 -12.81
C HIS A 214 -1.39 -2.94 -12.32
N THR A 215 -2.44 -3.39 -11.64
CA THR A 215 -2.60 -4.80 -11.22
C THR A 215 -2.64 -5.78 -12.38
N LYS A 216 -2.78 -5.31 -13.63
CA LYS A 216 -2.77 -6.13 -14.85
C LYS A 216 -1.45 -6.11 -15.61
N ILE A 217 -0.52 -5.22 -15.25
CA ILE A 217 0.76 -5.09 -15.95
C ILE A 217 1.67 -6.22 -15.50
N LYS A 218 1.94 -7.17 -16.41
CA LYS A 218 2.89 -8.25 -16.17
C LYS A 218 4.23 -7.86 -16.78
N ILE A 219 5.19 -7.50 -15.93
CA ILE A 219 6.58 -7.32 -16.35
C ILE A 219 7.28 -8.67 -16.20
N ILE A 220 7.18 -9.49 -17.24
CA ILE A 220 7.94 -10.74 -17.38
C ILE A 220 8.92 -10.48 -18.52
N LEU A 221 10.17 -10.22 -18.16
CA LEU A 221 11.27 -10.03 -19.09
C LEU A 221 12.27 -11.15 -18.85
N THR A 222 12.74 -11.81 -19.90
CA THR A 222 13.90 -12.70 -19.75
C THR A 222 15.16 -11.85 -19.47
N PRO A 223 16.21 -12.42 -18.86
CA PRO A 223 17.47 -11.71 -18.67
C PRO A 223 18.04 -11.15 -19.98
N GLU A 224 17.87 -11.87 -21.10
CA GLU A 224 18.30 -11.44 -22.42
C GLU A 224 17.49 -10.24 -22.92
N GLU A 225 16.16 -10.26 -22.77
CA GLU A 225 15.29 -9.14 -23.12
C GLU A 225 15.65 -7.89 -22.30
N LEU A 226 15.84 -8.06 -20.99
CA LEU A 226 16.24 -6.97 -20.09
C LEU A 226 17.60 -6.36 -20.48
N GLY A 227 18.55 -7.19 -20.93
CA GLY A 227 19.86 -6.75 -21.39
C GLY A 227 19.80 -5.83 -22.63
N MET A 228 18.84 -6.07 -23.52
CA MET A 228 18.63 -5.28 -24.74
C MET A 228 17.89 -3.97 -24.49
N MET A 229 17.16 -3.86 -23.38
CA MET A 229 16.41 -2.66 -23.03
C MET A 229 17.34 -1.56 -22.50
N ARG A 230 16.99 -0.31 -22.83
CA ARG A 230 17.64 0.92 -22.33
C ARG A 230 16.81 1.63 -21.29
N ASP A 231 15.51 1.36 -21.26
CA ASP A 231 14.53 1.95 -20.36
C ASP A 231 13.36 0.97 -20.16
N PHE A 232 12.39 1.31 -19.30
CA PHE A 232 11.10 0.61 -19.22
C PHE A 232 10.43 0.54 -20.60
N ALA A 233 9.58 -0.46 -20.85
CA ALA A 233 9.02 -0.65 -22.18
C ALA A 233 8.01 0.45 -22.56
N SER A 234 7.36 1.05 -21.56
CA SER A 234 6.39 2.13 -21.76
C SER A 234 6.16 2.93 -20.47
N PRO A 235 5.61 4.16 -20.56
CA PRO A 235 5.25 4.97 -19.39
C PRO A 235 4.27 4.30 -18.43
N GLU A 236 3.48 3.33 -18.88
CA GLU A 236 2.55 2.59 -18.01
C GLU A 236 3.28 1.64 -17.06
N GLN A 237 4.52 1.25 -17.35
CA GLN A 237 5.29 0.33 -16.51
C GLN A 237 5.99 1.02 -15.32
N ILE A 238 5.82 2.34 -15.19
CA ILE A 238 6.45 3.15 -14.14
C ILE A 238 5.56 4.33 -13.77
N ASN A 239 5.22 4.45 -12.48
CA ASN A 239 4.33 5.51 -12.01
C ASN A 239 4.86 6.24 -10.76
N TYR A 240 6.18 6.41 -10.75
CA TYR A 240 6.88 7.23 -9.80
C TYR A 240 7.61 8.35 -10.55
N SER A 241 8.08 9.33 -9.80
CA SER A 241 8.92 10.40 -10.34
C SER A 241 10.24 10.44 -9.59
N PHE A 242 11.30 10.80 -10.30
CA PHE A 242 12.67 10.71 -9.81
C PHE A 242 13.34 12.06 -9.93
N ARG A 243 14.26 12.33 -9.00
CA ARG A 243 15.10 13.52 -9.06
C ARG A 243 15.79 13.61 -10.42
N LEU A 244 15.71 14.75 -11.08
CA LEU A 244 16.49 14.97 -12.29
C LEU A 244 17.99 15.02 -11.95
N LEU A 245 18.78 14.15 -12.58
CA LEU A 245 20.23 14.11 -12.45
C LEU A 245 20.89 14.63 -13.74
N PHE A 246 21.95 15.43 -13.60
CA PHE A 246 22.72 15.97 -14.72
C PHE A 246 24.20 16.03 -14.35
N ASP A 247 25.09 15.92 -15.34
CA ASP A 247 26.56 15.81 -15.17
C ASP A 247 27.16 16.79 -14.15
N LYS A 248 26.69 18.04 -14.11
CA LYS A 248 27.21 19.08 -13.22
C LYS A 248 26.78 18.93 -11.75
N ASN A 249 25.81 18.07 -11.47
CA ASN A 249 25.15 17.90 -10.17
C ASN A 249 25.27 16.46 -9.63
N LEU A 250 26.16 15.65 -10.19
CA LEU A 250 26.40 14.29 -9.70
C LEU A 250 27.28 14.33 -8.46
N LEU A 251 26.63 14.34 -7.31
CA LEU A 251 27.27 14.07 -6.03
C LEU A 251 27.17 12.56 -5.73
N PRO A 252 28.20 11.98 -5.08
CA PRO A 252 28.08 10.67 -4.45
C PRO A 252 26.88 10.62 -3.49
N LEU A 253 26.29 9.43 -3.33
CA LEU A 253 25.08 9.24 -2.50
C LEU A 253 25.29 9.69 -1.03
N ASP A 254 26.48 9.47 -0.49
CA ASP A 254 26.85 9.82 0.90
C ASP A 254 27.15 11.32 1.09
N ALA A 255 27.44 12.05 0.01
CA ALA A 255 27.60 13.50 0.02
C ALA A 255 26.26 14.25 -0.03
N LEU A 256 25.16 13.55 -0.34
CA LEU A 256 23.81 14.12 -0.29
C LEU A 256 23.32 14.21 1.15
N ASN A 257 22.58 15.27 1.47
CA ASN A 257 22.05 15.49 2.81
C ASN A 257 20.54 15.76 2.75
N ASN A 258 19.75 14.80 3.21
CA ASN A 258 18.29 14.86 3.24
C ASN A 258 17.68 15.23 1.88
N THR A 259 18.21 14.62 0.82
CA THR A 259 17.88 14.92 -0.57
C THR A 259 16.77 13.99 -1.05
N VAL A 260 15.69 14.55 -1.59
CA VAL A 260 14.63 13.77 -2.24
C VAL A 260 15.17 13.10 -3.50
N MET A 261 14.99 11.79 -3.60
CA MET A 261 15.44 10.95 -4.71
C MET A 261 14.28 10.48 -5.60
N MET A 262 13.14 10.16 -4.98
CA MET A 262 11.99 9.57 -5.66
C MET A 262 10.70 9.94 -4.93
N THR A 263 9.61 10.09 -5.65
CA THR A 263 8.27 10.34 -5.11
C THR A 263 7.21 9.52 -5.83
N ASP A 264 6.00 9.49 -5.28
CA ASP A 264 4.80 9.18 -6.08
C ASP A 264 4.73 10.10 -7.32
N LYS A 265 3.96 9.67 -8.32
CA LYS A 265 3.85 10.34 -9.63
C LYS A 265 3.68 11.84 -9.50
N ASN A 266 4.52 12.61 -10.19
CA ASN A 266 4.38 14.05 -10.26
C ASN A 266 3.05 14.41 -11.00
N PRO A 267 2.12 15.13 -10.34
CA PRO A 267 0.81 15.45 -10.91
C PRO A 267 0.89 16.34 -12.15
N LEU A 268 1.99 17.08 -12.32
CA LEU A 268 2.23 17.83 -13.55
C LEU A 268 2.32 16.92 -14.77
N PHE A 269 2.55 15.62 -14.64
CA PHE A 269 2.75 14.70 -15.76
C PHE A 269 1.74 13.54 -15.77
N GLU A 270 0.55 13.73 -15.18
CA GLU A 270 -0.53 12.73 -15.26
C GLU A 270 -0.89 12.38 -16.71
N ASP A 271 -1.16 13.40 -17.54
CA ASP A 271 -1.38 13.28 -19.00
C ASP A 271 -0.08 13.33 -19.83
N LEU A 272 0.96 12.58 -19.46
CA LEU A 272 2.29 12.69 -20.09
C LEU A 272 2.25 12.64 -21.63
N GLU A 273 1.52 11.68 -22.21
CA GLU A 273 1.45 11.50 -23.67
C GLU A 273 0.88 12.72 -24.40
N ARG A 274 -0.17 13.34 -23.83
CA ARG A 274 -0.75 14.57 -24.41
C ARG A 274 0.25 15.72 -24.39
N LYS A 275 0.97 15.89 -23.27
CA LYS A 275 1.98 16.95 -23.10
C LYS A 275 3.20 16.75 -24.01
N ARG A 276 3.57 15.49 -24.28
CA ARG A 276 4.60 15.15 -25.26
C ARG A 276 4.18 15.56 -26.68
N GLN A 277 2.92 15.31 -27.06
CA GLN A 277 2.38 15.74 -28.37
C GLN A 277 2.29 17.27 -28.50
N GLU A 278 1.90 17.96 -27.44
CA GLU A 278 1.84 19.43 -27.38
C GLU A 278 3.22 20.08 -27.24
N GLU A 279 4.27 19.27 -27.04
CA GLU A 279 5.66 19.64 -26.71
C GLU A 279 5.79 20.70 -25.62
N SER A 280 4.77 20.85 -24.78
CA SER A 280 4.77 21.84 -23.73
C SER A 280 3.75 21.56 -22.65
N LEU A 281 4.05 22.06 -21.46
CA LEU A 281 3.15 22.13 -20.32
C LEU A 281 3.21 23.54 -19.77
N THR A 282 2.08 24.19 -19.57
CA THR A 282 2.01 25.49 -18.86
C THR A 282 1.41 25.26 -17.49
N LEU A 283 2.04 25.78 -16.45
CA LEU A 283 1.53 25.66 -15.08
C LEU A 283 0.22 26.43 -14.93
N THR A 284 -0.72 25.80 -14.23
CA THR A 284 -1.99 26.40 -13.83
C THR A 284 -2.07 26.41 -12.31
N GLU A 285 -2.92 27.27 -11.73
CA GLU A 285 -3.13 27.30 -10.28
C GLU A 285 -3.58 25.93 -9.72
N GLN A 286 -4.39 25.20 -10.50
CA GLN A 286 -4.81 23.85 -10.13
C GLN A 286 -3.63 22.87 -10.05
N LEU A 287 -2.71 22.93 -11.01
CA LEU A 287 -1.52 22.06 -11.04
C LEU A 287 -0.52 22.38 -9.92
N LEU A 288 -0.42 23.66 -9.54
CA LEU A 288 0.41 24.14 -8.42
C LEU A 288 -0.10 23.67 -7.05
N GLN A 289 -1.37 23.27 -6.95
CA GLN A 289 -1.97 22.79 -5.70
C GLN A 289 -2.18 21.27 -5.66
N ALA A 290 -1.97 20.57 -6.78
CA ALA A 290 -2.23 19.15 -6.87
C ALA A 290 -1.18 18.33 -6.09
N ASN A 291 -1.60 17.32 -5.34
CA ASN A 291 -0.67 16.28 -4.88
C ASN A 291 -0.62 15.13 -5.88
N SER A 292 0.17 14.09 -5.60
CA SER A 292 0.24 12.94 -6.50
C SER A 292 -1.12 12.24 -6.72
N PRO A 293 -1.44 11.84 -7.96
CA PRO A 293 -2.65 11.05 -8.26
C PRO A 293 -2.61 9.64 -7.65
N ASN A 294 -1.43 9.09 -7.35
CA ASN A 294 -1.25 7.72 -6.82
C ASN A 294 -2.08 7.45 -5.56
N HIS A 295 -2.38 8.49 -4.78
CA HIS A 295 -3.13 8.38 -3.53
C HIS A 295 -4.33 9.36 -3.49
N GLN A 296 -5.00 9.53 -4.63
CA GLN A 296 -6.19 10.37 -4.80
C GLN A 296 -5.93 11.85 -4.45
N ASN A 297 -4.74 12.36 -4.80
CA ASN A 297 -4.32 13.74 -4.51
C ASN A 297 -4.33 14.11 -3.01
N ARG A 298 -4.25 13.12 -2.11
CA ARG A 298 -4.19 13.35 -0.65
C ARG A 298 -2.77 13.51 -0.10
N GLY A 299 -1.77 13.25 -0.93
CA GLY A 299 -0.36 13.27 -0.57
C GLY A 299 0.46 12.28 -1.39
N GLN A 300 1.73 12.16 -1.05
CA GLN A 300 2.72 11.36 -1.75
C GLN A 300 3.70 10.74 -0.76
N ASN A 301 4.14 9.52 -1.03
CA ASN A 301 5.37 9.00 -0.47
C ASN A 301 6.57 9.67 -1.14
N VAL A 302 7.58 9.97 -0.32
CA VAL A 302 8.82 10.64 -0.70
C VAL A 302 9.97 9.85 -0.12
N LEU A 303 10.85 9.35 -0.99
CA LEU A 303 12.09 8.65 -0.67
C LEU A 303 13.25 9.64 -0.66
N PHE A 304 14.02 9.60 0.42
CA PHE A 304 15.22 10.39 0.60
C PHE A 304 16.49 9.55 0.40
N ASN A 305 17.63 10.21 0.25
CA ASN A 305 18.91 9.59 -0.09
C ASN A 305 19.46 8.63 0.99
N ASP A 306 19.06 8.78 2.24
CA ASP A 306 19.40 7.86 3.34
C ASP A 306 18.50 6.60 3.39
N GLY A 307 17.56 6.47 2.45
CA GLY A 307 16.63 5.35 2.34
C GLY A 307 15.34 5.50 3.14
N HIS A 308 15.16 6.57 3.92
CA HIS A 308 13.88 6.76 4.62
C HIS A 308 12.78 7.20 3.64
N VAL A 309 11.55 6.80 3.97
CA VAL A 309 10.36 7.14 3.19
C VAL A 309 9.33 7.76 4.11
N GLU A 310 8.93 8.99 3.78
CA GLU A 310 7.90 9.75 4.48
C GLU A 310 6.68 9.91 3.57
N PHE A 311 5.48 9.89 4.16
CA PHE A 311 4.28 10.31 3.44
C PHE A 311 3.96 11.76 3.76
N MET A 312 4.10 12.63 2.76
CA MET A 312 3.81 14.06 2.86
C MET A 312 2.41 14.35 2.33
N THR A 313 1.63 15.14 3.08
CA THR A 313 0.29 15.61 2.67
C THR A 313 0.33 16.92 1.89
N ASP A 314 1.48 17.58 1.89
CA ASP A 314 1.80 18.72 1.05
C ASP A 314 3.02 18.38 0.17
N ARG A 315 3.29 19.27 -0.77
CA ARG A 315 4.37 19.16 -1.76
C ARG A 315 5.61 19.99 -1.38
N TYR A 316 5.63 20.60 -0.20
CA TYR A 316 6.67 21.54 0.20
C TYR A 316 7.61 20.91 1.22
N LEU A 317 8.91 20.94 0.94
CA LEU A 317 9.90 20.51 1.93
C LEU A 317 9.93 21.51 3.09
N GLN A 318 9.78 21.03 4.33
CA GLN A 318 9.60 21.90 5.50
C GLN A 318 10.74 22.91 5.72
N MET A 319 11.99 22.53 5.39
CA MET A 319 13.17 23.35 5.62
C MET A 319 13.42 24.37 4.51
N SER A 320 13.34 23.97 3.24
CA SER A 320 13.59 24.85 2.08
C SER A 320 12.35 25.60 1.62
N ARG A 321 11.15 25.11 1.97
CA ARG A 321 9.85 25.51 1.39
C ARG A 321 9.78 25.35 -0.13
N ASP A 322 10.62 24.48 -0.66
CA ASP A 322 10.67 24.19 -2.08
C ASP A 322 9.60 23.17 -2.48
N ASP A 323 9.00 23.36 -3.65
CA ASP A 323 7.95 22.49 -4.19
C ASP A 323 8.59 21.34 -4.97
N ILE A 324 8.51 20.12 -4.41
CA ILE A 324 9.15 18.93 -4.99
C ILE A 324 8.73 18.64 -6.44
N PHE A 325 7.57 19.15 -6.89
CA PHE A 325 7.01 18.88 -8.20
C PHE A 325 7.23 20.00 -9.22
N THR A 326 7.85 21.13 -8.86
CA THR A 326 8.10 22.25 -9.79
C THR A 326 9.53 22.75 -9.68
N ILE A 327 10.01 23.40 -10.73
CA ILE A 327 11.24 24.18 -10.71
C ILE A 327 10.87 25.63 -10.36
N GLU A 328 11.55 26.23 -9.38
CA GLU A 328 11.20 27.54 -8.81
C GLU A 328 10.99 28.64 -9.87
N SER A 329 11.82 28.65 -10.93
CA SER A 329 11.76 29.65 -11.99
C SER A 329 10.86 29.30 -13.19
N ALA A 330 10.28 28.10 -13.24
CA ALA A 330 9.60 27.59 -14.41
C ALA A 330 8.08 27.81 -14.35
N THR A 331 7.53 28.52 -15.33
CA THR A 331 6.08 28.65 -15.55
C THR A 331 5.58 27.77 -16.70
N ARG A 332 6.50 27.27 -17.51
CA ARG A 332 6.26 26.39 -18.65
C ARG A 332 7.39 25.36 -18.75
N TYR A 333 7.05 24.14 -19.13
CA TYR A 333 7.97 23.04 -19.34
C TYR A 333 7.92 22.57 -20.79
N GLN A 334 9.07 22.24 -21.35
CA GLN A 334 9.33 21.67 -22.68
C GLN A 334 10.11 20.35 -22.56
N GLY A 335 10.43 19.95 -21.33
CA GLY A 335 11.08 18.69 -20.99
C GLY A 335 12.59 18.80 -21.00
N ASN A 336 13.17 19.99 -21.13
CA ASN A 336 14.62 20.21 -21.14
C ASN A 336 15.06 21.23 -20.08
N GLU A 337 14.14 21.62 -19.19
CA GLU A 337 14.41 22.48 -18.05
C GLU A 337 15.38 21.81 -17.10
N LEU A 338 16.22 22.62 -16.47
CA LEU A 338 17.15 22.21 -15.43
C LEU A 338 16.74 22.90 -14.12
N PRO A 339 16.86 22.22 -12.96
CA PRO A 339 16.72 22.87 -11.67
C PRO A 339 17.69 24.04 -11.54
N ALA A 340 17.26 25.12 -10.90
CA ALA A 340 18.02 26.36 -10.75
C ALA A 340 19.30 26.15 -9.91
N SER A 341 19.30 25.17 -9.02
CA SER A 341 20.43 24.81 -8.16
C SER A 341 20.36 23.35 -7.72
N GLN A 342 21.35 22.89 -6.95
CA GLN A 342 21.26 21.57 -6.31
C GLN A 342 20.20 21.53 -5.19
N GLN A 343 19.82 22.68 -4.65
CA GLN A 343 18.79 22.79 -3.61
C GLN A 343 17.37 22.84 -4.18
N ASP A 344 17.23 23.17 -5.47
CA ASP A 344 15.97 23.13 -6.22
C ASP A 344 15.63 21.66 -6.52
N VAL A 345 14.72 21.13 -5.71
CA VAL A 345 14.26 19.75 -5.75
C VAL A 345 13.15 19.65 -6.78
N PHE A 346 13.50 19.08 -7.93
CA PHE A 346 12.51 18.72 -8.93
C PHE A 346 12.58 17.23 -9.23
N VAL A 347 11.46 16.54 -9.00
CA VAL A 347 11.25 15.16 -9.41
C VAL A 347 10.33 15.10 -10.62
N ALA A 348 10.75 14.34 -11.62
CA ALA A 348 10.04 14.22 -12.89
C ALA A 348 9.98 12.76 -13.32
N PRO A 349 9.05 12.41 -14.24
CA PRO A 349 8.98 11.07 -14.84
C PRO A 349 10.36 10.64 -15.34
#